data_AF-A0A059LI73-F1
#
_entry.id   AF-A0A059LI73-F1
#
_cell.length_a   1.000
_cell.length_b   1.000
_cell.length_c   1.000
_cell.angle_alpha   90.00
_cell.angle_beta   90.00
_cell.angle_gamma   90.00
#
_symmetry.space_group_name_H-M   'P 1'
#
loop_
_entity.id
_entity.type
_entity.pdbx_description
1 polymer ?
#
loop_
_entity_poly.entity_id
_entity_poly.type
_entity_poly.pdbx_seq_one_letter_code
_entity_poly.pdbx_strand_id
1 'polypeptide(L)'
;MYSFRQRSNAVVFDEPLYANYLVRTGSERPYRDLMVYVKHMAKQTPPEDSRLLKECRNVLLVRDPLSVLQSFNQVVPATLEESCYPALLELHSKLRSLGRPAPIVLSEDLVSDPEGTLRALCRALDLAWEPAMLSWPAGPKPEDGVWAPWWYSRTHQSTGFASEAKGEEEPAPRARAPLPEDARELLEECWAMYDILYKRALRPASAVVFSPPSRLFLPLPALQSGHLASSASAVLASQSPASEHVPSTHAYTPDARNRDVLVGIRDGETGTFSLVWRPRALVSVFQSAFILGDGVWEGLRVHRGRILSAGKHLDRLFEGAAALGMDLRQSPRSLLRLLYRTLDANGMTDGVHVRLMATRGLKATPYQSPAATIGAPCIVIVAEHKVAGNLAEAEEEERGRREAESASASKIRGLCLATSHVRRGRPDAQDQSWNSHSKLNCIAACVGAQRAGADEALMLDPQGFVATCNSTNFFLVRGEEVWTPTTKYQLHGITRATVIRLCREAGVPCLEKDFSLTQVYSADEAFVTGTFAGLTPVAAVDGRVLQGVPPGRPSLTRELQRLYVQYCDAQAALGRKHEDVKGWGYDD
;
A
#
# COMPACT_ATOMS: atom_id res chain seq x y z
N MET A 1 -8.16 -31.93 0.74
CA MET A 1 -9.15 -32.99 0.46
C MET A 1 -9.18 -33.39 -1.01
N TYR A 2 -9.66 -32.54 -1.92
CA TYR A 2 -9.83 -32.91 -3.34
C TYR A 2 -8.53 -33.41 -3.98
N SER A 3 -7.42 -32.74 -3.71
CA SER A 3 -6.08 -33.15 -4.09
C SER A 3 -5.71 -34.58 -3.62
N PHE A 4 -5.90 -34.88 -2.34
CA PHE A 4 -5.58 -36.21 -1.78
C PHE A 4 -6.51 -37.30 -2.31
N ARG A 5 -7.74 -36.98 -2.73
CA ARG A 5 -8.69 -37.93 -3.31
C ARG A 5 -8.22 -38.52 -4.64
N GLN A 6 -7.39 -37.78 -5.38
CA GLN A 6 -6.90 -38.17 -6.71
C GLN A 6 -5.76 -39.17 -6.64
N ARG A 7 -5.25 -39.45 -5.44
CA ARG A 7 -4.22 -40.47 -5.26
C ARG A 7 -4.83 -41.85 -5.49
N SER A 8 -4.06 -42.70 -6.17
CA SER A 8 -4.44 -44.09 -6.45
C SER A 8 -4.69 -44.94 -5.19
N ASN A 9 -4.09 -44.55 -4.05
CA ASN A 9 -4.13 -45.32 -2.81
C ASN A 9 -4.80 -44.60 -1.63
N ALA A 10 -5.74 -43.67 -1.88
CA ALA A 10 -6.36 -42.87 -0.82
C ALA A 10 -7.89 -42.84 -0.85
N VAL A 11 -8.49 -42.79 0.35
CA VAL A 11 -9.90 -42.47 0.59
C VAL A 11 -9.96 -41.23 1.48
N VAL A 12 -10.88 -40.31 1.18
CA VAL A 12 -10.99 -38.99 1.83
C VAL A 12 -12.34 -38.87 2.50
N PHE A 13 -12.38 -38.30 3.71
CA PHE A 13 -13.60 -38.00 4.46
C PHE A 13 -13.53 -36.58 5.07
N ASP A 14 -14.56 -35.76 4.86
CA ASP A 14 -14.81 -34.50 5.60
C ASP A 14 -15.85 -34.71 6.71
N GLU A 15 -15.63 -35.71 7.56
CA GLU A 15 -16.58 -36.03 8.62
C GLU A 15 -16.02 -35.62 10.00
N PRO A 16 -16.60 -34.59 10.64
CA PRO A 16 -16.08 -34.06 11.91
C PRO A 16 -16.10 -35.08 13.05
N LEU A 17 -16.89 -36.17 12.91
CA LEU A 17 -17.13 -37.16 13.94
C LEU A 17 -16.67 -38.58 13.59
N TYR A 18 -16.09 -38.86 12.41
CA TYR A 18 -15.68 -40.22 12.03
C TYR A 18 -14.68 -40.82 13.05
N ALA A 19 -13.80 -39.95 13.51
CA ALA A 19 -12.94 -40.14 14.66
C ALA A 19 -13.66 -40.70 15.89
N ASN A 20 -14.70 -39.99 16.33
CA ASN A 20 -15.51 -40.30 17.49
C ASN A 20 -16.37 -41.54 17.23
N TYR A 21 -16.87 -41.72 16.01
CA TYR A 21 -17.62 -42.89 15.58
C TYR A 21 -16.80 -44.18 15.75
N LEU A 22 -15.56 -44.23 15.26
CA LEU A 22 -14.71 -45.42 15.43
C LEU A 22 -14.43 -45.71 16.92
N VAL A 23 -14.20 -44.67 17.72
CA VAL A 23 -13.96 -44.81 19.18
C VAL A 23 -15.21 -45.30 19.91
N ARG A 24 -16.39 -44.74 19.60
CA ARG A 24 -17.66 -45.06 20.26
C ARG A 24 -18.23 -46.41 19.86
N THR A 25 -18.06 -46.79 18.60
CA THR A 25 -18.62 -48.05 18.07
C THR A 25 -17.69 -49.23 18.23
N GLY A 26 -16.38 -49.00 18.43
CA GLY A 26 -15.38 -50.07 18.43
C GLY A 26 -15.21 -50.76 17.08
N SER A 27 -15.79 -50.20 16.01
CA SER A 27 -15.74 -50.79 14.66
C SER A 27 -14.30 -50.80 14.14
N GLU A 28 -13.85 -51.95 13.62
CA GLU A 28 -12.59 -52.03 12.89
C GLU A 28 -12.68 -51.35 11.52
N ARG A 29 -11.54 -50.86 11.02
CA ARG A 29 -11.48 -50.17 9.72
C ARG A 29 -11.80 -51.16 8.59
N PRO A 30 -12.76 -50.85 7.70
CA PRO A 30 -13.14 -51.75 6.61
C PRO A 30 -12.15 -51.79 5.43
N TYR A 31 -11.13 -50.92 5.40
CA TYR A 31 -10.16 -50.82 4.29
C TYR A 31 -8.74 -51.01 4.83
N ARG A 32 -8.14 -52.20 4.62
CA ARG A 32 -6.82 -52.55 5.18
C ARG A 32 -5.62 -52.09 4.32
N ASP A 33 -5.81 -51.75 3.04
CA ASP A 33 -4.73 -51.42 2.09
C ASP A 33 -4.72 -49.96 1.58
N LEU A 34 -5.63 -49.10 2.07
CA LEU A 34 -5.78 -47.72 1.59
C LEU A 34 -5.43 -46.68 2.67
N MET A 35 -4.82 -45.57 2.26
CA MET A 35 -4.61 -44.40 3.12
C MET A 35 -5.94 -43.69 3.37
N VAL A 36 -6.26 -43.41 4.64
CA VAL A 36 -7.44 -42.63 5.02
C VAL A 36 -7.03 -41.21 5.35
N TYR A 37 -7.52 -40.24 4.59
CA TYR A 37 -7.38 -38.82 4.87
C TYR A 37 -8.66 -38.30 5.52
N VAL A 38 -8.55 -37.74 6.72
CA VAL A 38 -9.68 -37.15 7.45
C VAL A 38 -9.39 -35.69 7.71
N LYS A 39 -10.33 -34.81 7.39
CA LYS A 39 -10.25 -33.37 7.70
C LYS A 39 -11.23 -33.02 8.81
N HIS A 40 -10.77 -32.18 9.72
CA HIS A 40 -11.54 -31.66 10.85
C HIS A 40 -11.27 -30.16 11.02
N MET A 41 -12.20 -29.44 11.65
CA MET A 41 -11.92 -28.09 12.14
C MET A 41 -11.10 -28.17 13.43
N ALA A 42 -10.08 -27.34 13.59
CA ALA A 42 -9.14 -27.49 14.71
C ALA A 42 -9.83 -27.43 16.09
N LYS A 43 -10.86 -26.60 16.26
CA LYS A 43 -11.65 -26.51 17.50
C LYS A 43 -12.44 -27.78 17.86
N GLN A 44 -12.63 -28.70 16.92
CA GLN A 44 -13.29 -30.00 17.15
C GLN A 44 -12.25 -31.04 17.62
N THR A 45 -11.41 -30.65 18.58
CA THR A 45 -10.25 -31.43 19.05
C THR A 45 -10.70 -32.82 19.52
N PRO A 46 -10.07 -33.92 19.03
CA PRO A 46 -10.33 -35.25 19.56
C PRO A 46 -9.96 -35.34 21.05
N PRO A 47 -10.59 -36.24 21.84
CA PRO A 47 -10.20 -36.51 23.22
C PRO A 47 -8.70 -36.78 23.38
N GLU A 48 -8.12 -36.46 24.54
CA GLU A 48 -6.66 -36.51 24.76
C GLU A 48 -6.03 -37.90 24.55
N ASP A 49 -6.80 -38.94 24.82
CA ASP A 49 -6.44 -40.33 24.67
C ASP A 49 -6.65 -40.86 23.25
N SER A 50 -7.17 -40.02 22.33
CA SER A 50 -7.51 -40.41 20.97
C SER A 50 -6.33 -41.00 20.21
N ARG A 51 -6.57 -42.20 19.66
CA ARG A 51 -5.66 -42.89 18.75
C ARG A 51 -5.31 -42.06 17.51
N LEU A 52 -6.12 -41.06 17.15
CA LEU A 52 -5.85 -40.21 15.98
C LEU A 52 -4.64 -39.29 16.19
N LEU A 53 -4.53 -38.68 17.38
CA LEU A 53 -3.37 -37.86 17.69
C LEU A 53 -2.11 -38.72 17.85
N LYS A 54 -2.27 -39.93 18.44
CA LYS A 54 -1.16 -40.82 18.82
C LYS A 54 -0.67 -41.76 17.71
N GLU A 55 -1.54 -42.18 16.79
CA GLU A 55 -1.23 -43.19 15.77
C GLU A 55 -1.24 -42.61 14.35
N CYS A 56 -2.09 -41.64 14.02
CA CYS A 56 -2.14 -41.06 12.67
C CYS A 56 -1.02 -40.05 12.40
N ARG A 57 -0.68 -39.83 11.13
CA ARG A 57 0.18 -38.71 10.70
C ARG A 57 -0.70 -37.45 10.61
N ASN A 58 -0.40 -36.44 11.44
CA ASN A 58 -1.21 -35.22 11.54
C ASN A 58 -0.64 -34.12 10.64
N VAL A 59 -1.51 -33.28 10.08
CA VAL A 59 -1.15 -32.10 9.27
C VAL A 59 -1.96 -30.92 9.77
N LEU A 60 -1.32 -29.76 9.94
CA LEU A 60 -2.02 -28.52 10.28
C LEU A 60 -2.09 -27.64 9.05
N LEU A 61 -3.30 -27.40 8.55
CA LEU A 61 -3.56 -26.41 7.49
C LEU A 61 -3.91 -25.08 8.14
N VAL A 62 -3.09 -24.06 7.89
CA VAL A 62 -3.23 -22.73 8.48
C VAL A 62 -3.46 -21.72 7.36
N ARG A 63 -4.37 -20.77 7.57
CA ARG A 63 -4.70 -19.72 6.62
C ARG A 63 -4.41 -18.36 7.24
N ASP A 64 -4.26 -17.32 6.44
CA ASP A 64 -4.12 -15.93 6.91
C ASP A 64 -5.34 -15.46 7.74
N PRO A 65 -5.14 -14.90 8.95
CA PRO A 65 -6.20 -14.42 9.84
C PRO A 65 -7.19 -13.47 9.20
N LEU A 66 -6.71 -12.49 8.42
CA LEU A 66 -7.58 -11.52 7.77
C LEU A 66 -8.54 -12.22 6.81
N SER A 67 -8.01 -13.13 6.00
CA SER A 67 -8.76 -13.94 5.05
C SER A 67 -9.78 -14.86 5.74
N VAL A 68 -9.47 -15.38 6.93
CA VAL A 68 -10.38 -16.18 7.76
C VAL A 68 -11.53 -15.32 8.29
N LEU A 69 -11.23 -14.22 8.97
CA LEU A 69 -12.27 -13.37 9.58
C LEU A 69 -13.24 -12.80 8.55
N GLN A 70 -12.74 -12.37 7.38
CA GLN A 70 -13.59 -11.90 6.28
C GLN A 70 -14.50 -13.00 5.71
N SER A 71 -14.00 -14.24 5.65
CA SER A 71 -14.77 -15.38 5.15
C SER A 71 -15.80 -15.88 6.16
N PHE A 72 -15.48 -15.80 7.46
CA PHE A 72 -16.37 -16.21 8.54
C PHE A 72 -17.52 -15.22 8.71
N ASN A 73 -17.23 -13.91 8.78
CA ASN A 73 -18.23 -12.85 8.98
C ASN A 73 -19.32 -12.80 7.88
N GLN A 74 -19.13 -13.46 6.74
CA GLN A 74 -20.17 -13.63 5.72
C GLN A 74 -21.26 -14.65 6.10
N VAL A 75 -20.96 -15.55 7.03
CA VAL A 75 -21.80 -16.69 7.44
C VAL A 75 -22.16 -16.60 8.92
N VAL A 76 -21.18 -16.37 9.79
CA VAL A 76 -21.33 -16.23 11.24
C VAL A 76 -20.37 -15.19 11.80
N PRO A 77 -20.74 -14.43 12.85
CA PRO A 77 -19.81 -13.51 13.52
C PRO A 77 -18.56 -14.24 14.01
N ALA A 78 -17.38 -13.73 13.63
CA ALA A 78 -16.12 -14.33 14.02
C ALA A 78 -15.78 -13.98 15.47
N THR A 79 -15.33 -14.99 16.21
CA THR A 79 -14.76 -14.88 17.57
C THR A 79 -13.38 -15.54 17.58
N LEU A 80 -12.62 -15.38 18.68
CA LEU A 80 -11.32 -16.02 18.82
C LEU A 80 -11.41 -17.55 18.74
N GLU A 81 -12.46 -18.13 19.31
CA GLU A 81 -12.72 -19.57 19.25
C GLU A 81 -13.12 -20.01 17.83
N GLU A 82 -14.00 -19.25 17.16
CA GLU A 82 -14.42 -19.54 15.79
C GLU A 82 -13.27 -19.45 14.78
N SER A 83 -12.32 -18.54 15.02
CA SER A 83 -11.11 -18.38 14.19
C SER A 83 -10.22 -19.63 14.13
N CYS A 84 -10.37 -20.54 15.10
CA CYS A 84 -9.59 -21.77 15.26
C CYS A 84 -8.08 -21.58 15.56
N TYR A 85 -7.54 -20.35 15.64
CA TYR A 85 -6.11 -20.13 15.93
C TYR A 85 -5.66 -20.62 17.32
N PRO A 86 -6.43 -20.43 18.41
CA PRO A 86 -6.08 -21.01 19.71
C PRO A 86 -5.98 -22.54 19.64
N ALA A 87 -6.97 -23.19 19.02
CA ALA A 87 -7.01 -24.64 18.88
C ALA A 87 -5.88 -25.18 17.99
N LEU A 88 -5.53 -24.48 16.90
CA LEU A 88 -4.38 -24.82 16.06
C LEU A 88 -3.06 -24.76 16.85
N LEU A 89 -2.88 -23.73 17.67
CA LEU A 89 -1.68 -23.58 18.49
C LEU A 89 -1.60 -24.63 19.61
N GLU A 90 -2.73 -24.95 20.25
CA GLU A 90 -2.83 -26.01 21.24
C GLU A 90 -2.47 -27.38 20.63
N LEU A 91 -3.09 -27.73 19.50
CA LEU A 91 -2.80 -28.97 18.76
C LEU A 91 -1.32 -29.04 18.36
N HIS A 92 -0.74 -27.95 17.87
CA HIS A 92 0.68 -27.87 17.54
C HIS A 92 1.56 -28.14 18.77
N SER A 93 1.29 -27.49 19.90
CA SER A 93 2.03 -27.70 21.15
C SER A 93 1.91 -29.14 21.63
N LYS A 94 0.69 -29.69 21.62
CA LYS A 94 0.37 -31.05 22.07
C LYS A 94 1.09 -32.11 21.23
N LEU A 95 1.00 -32.03 19.91
CA LEU A 95 1.67 -32.95 18.99
C LEU A 95 3.19 -32.94 19.16
N ARG A 96 3.79 -31.77 19.44
CA ARG A 96 5.22 -31.68 19.78
C ARG A 96 5.53 -32.35 21.12
N SER A 97 4.71 -32.15 22.15
CA SER A 97 4.91 -32.79 23.46
C SER A 97 4.86 -34.32 23.39
N LEU A 98 4.08 -34.86 22.45
CA LEU A 98 4.00 -36.30 22.17
C LEU A 98 5.18 -36.82 21.33
N GLY A 99 6.15 -35.97 20.98
CA GLY A 99 7.28 -36.33 20.10
C GLY A 99 6.90 -36.54 18.63
N ARG A 100 5.71 -36.08 18.21
CA ARG A 100 5.16 -36.28 16.86
C ARG A 100 4.78 -34.95 16.21
N PRO A 101 5.74 -34.05 15.92
CA PRO A 101 5.45 -32.76 15.32
C PRO A 101 4.71 -32.94 13.98
N ALA A 102 3.60 -32.23 13.80
CA ALA A 102 2.89 -32.21 12.52
C ALA A 102 3.51 -31.19 11.56
N PRO A 103 3.68 -31.53 10.27
CA PRO A 103 3.91 -30.52 9.24
C PRO A 103 2.77 -29.49 9.24
N ILE A 104 3.15 -28.21 9.23
CA ILE A 104 2.23 -27.09 9.04
C ILE A 104 2.29 -26.68 7.57
N VAL A 105 1.14 -26.48 6.95
CA VAL A 105 1.00 -26.04 5.55
C VAL A 105 0.18 -24.76 5.54
N LEU A 106 0.65 -23.75 4.79
CA LEU A 106 -0.11 -22.53 4.59
C LEU A 106 -1.05 -22.68 3.41
N SER A 107 -2.29 -22.21 3.57
CA SER A 107 -3.30 -22.24 2.52
C SER A 107 -2.88 -21.39 1.32
N GLU A 108 -2.18 -20.28 1.56
CA GLU A 108 -1.70 -19.36 0.54
C GLU A 108 -0.63 -20.02 -0.33
N ASP A 109 0.32 -20.75 0.28
CA ASP A 109 1.38 -21.49 -0.42
C ASP A 109 0.80 -22.58 -1.33
N LEU A 110 -0.26 -23.27 -0.89
CA LEU A 110 -1.00 -24.25 -1.70
C LEU A 110 -1.67 -23.65 -2.94
N VAL A 111 -1.99 -22.34 -2.93
CA VAL A 111 -2.59 -21.65 -4.08
C VAL A 111 -1.50 -21.08 -4.98
N SER A 112 -0.45 -20.46 -4.42
CA SER A 112 0.61 -19.83 -5.20
C SER A 112 1.58 -20.82 -5.84
N ASP A 113 1.86 -21.93 -5.16
CA ASP A 113 2.75 -22.99 -5.62
C ASP A 113 2.21 -24.37 -5.18
N PRO A 114 1.12 -24.85 -5.81
CA PRO A 114 0.45 -26.08 -5.41
C PRO A 114 1.36 -27.31 -5.51
N GLU A 115 2.12 -27.44 -6.60
CA GLU A 115 3.00 -28.58 -6.81
C GLU A 115 4.15 -28.60 -5.80
N GLY A 116 4.88 -27.49 -5.65
CA GLY A 116 5.99 -27.40 -4.71
C GLY A 116 5.53 -27.70 -3.28
N THR A 117 4.39 -27.14 -2.88
CA THR A 117 3.84 -27.32 -1.53
C THR A 117 3.39 -28.76 -1.29
N LEU A 118 2.70 -29.39 -2.26
CA LEU A 118 2.27 -30.78 -2.13
C LEU A 118 3.45 -31.76 -2.14
N ARG A 119 4.51 -31.49 -2.92
CA ARG A 119 5.75 -32.29 -2.89
C ARG A 119 6.42 -32.21 -1.51
N ALA A 120 6.52 -31.01 -0.93
CA ALA A 120 7.08 -30.82 0.41
C ALA A 120 6.24 -31.54 1.49
N LEU A 121 4.91 -31.44 1.40
CA LEU A 121 4.00 -32.13 2.30
C LEU A 121 4.11 -33.65 2.18
N CYS A 122 4.09 -34.19 0.97
CA CYS A 122 4.22 -35.63 0.73
C CYS A 122 5.54 -36.16 1.30
N ARG A 123 6.64 -35.44 1.10
CA ARG A 123 7.95 -35.79 1.70
C ARG A 123 7.90 -35.79 3.22
N ALA A 124 7.33 -34.76 3.83
CA ALA A 124 7.20 -34.67 5.29
C ALA A 124 6.31 -35.79 5.87
N LEU A 125 5.36 -36.29 5.09
CA LEU A 125 4.48 -37.38 5.44
C LEU A 125 4.97 -38.75 4.99
N ASP A 126 6.15 -38.86 4.36
CA ASP A 126 6.68 -40.10 3.79
C ASP A 126 5.69 -40.77 2.80
N LEU A 127 5.12 -39.95 1.92
CA LEU A 127 4.19 -40.36 0.87
C LEU A 127 4.83 -40.11 -0.51
N ALA A 128 4.56 -40.99 -1.47
CA ALA A 128 4.90 -40.75 -2.87
C ALA A 128 4.02 -39.62 -3.44
N TRP A 129 4.60 -38.62 -4.10
CA TRP A 129 3.85 -37.57 -4.79
C TRP A 129 3.27 -38.08 -6.12
N GLU A 130 2.03 -37.70 -6.44
CA GLU A 130 1.33 -38.08 -7.67
C GLU A 130 0.83 -36.82 -8.41
N PRO A 131 1.13 -36.63 -9.72
CA PRO A 131 0.69 -35.46 -10.49
C PRO A 131 -0.84 -35.25 -10.47
N ALA A 132 -1.60 -36.34 -10.39
CA ALA A 132 -3.07 -36.31 -10.31
C ALA A 132 -3.59 -35.47 -9.15
N MET A 133 -2.78 -35.28 -8.09
CA MET A 133 -3.12 -34.44 -6.93
C MET A 133 -3.39 -32.97 -7.27
N LEU A 134 -3.06 -32.49 -8.48
CA LEU A 134 -3.25 -31.10 -8.90
C LEU A 134 -4.61 -30.83 -9.57
N SER A 135 -5.35 -31.86 -9.99
CA SER A 135 -6.54 -31.71 -10.82
C SER A 135 -7.67 -32.64 -10.39
N TRP A 136 -8.93 -32.20 -10.47
CA TRP A 136 -10.11 -32.98 -10.08
C TRP A 136 -11.32 -32.63 -10.96
N PRO A 137 -12.35 -33.50 -11.03
CA PRO A 137 -13.57 -33.14 -11.73
C PRO A 137 -14.33 -32.04 -10.99
N ALA A 138 -14.98 -31.13 -11.72
CA ALA A 138 -15.89 -30.14 -11.15
C ALA A 138 -17.12 -30.83 -10.51
N GLY A 139 -17.85 -30.08 -9.70
CA GLY A 139 -19.06 -30.48 -8.99
C GLY A 139 -18.84 -30.86 -7.52
N PRO A 140 -19.92 -31.08 -6.77
CA PRO A 140 -19.87 -31.58 -5.40
C PRO A 140 -19.21 -32.97 -5.33
N LYS A 141 -18.62 -33.28 -4.18
CA LYS A 141 -18.00 -34.59 -3.91
C LYS A 141 -18.74 -35.31 -2.79
N PRO A 142 -18.85 -36.66 -2.84
CA PRO A 142 -19.51 -37.43 -1.78
C PRO A 142 -18.91 -37.19 -0.40
N GLU A 143 -17.61 -36.91 -0.34
CA GLU A 143 -16.89 -36.61 0.88
C GLU A 143 -17.01 -35.16 1.37
N ASP A 144 -17.77 -34.28 0.71
CA ASP A 144 -17.99 -32.91 1.16
C ASP A 144 -18.79 -32.88 2.48
N GLY A 145 -18.28 -32.15 3.48
CA GLY A 145 -18.90 -32.12 4.80
C GLY A 145 -20.12 -31.19 4.90
N VAL A 146 -20.71 -31.14 6.10
CA VAL A 146 -21.89 -30.30 6.44
C VAL A 146 -21.73 -28.81 6.13
N TRP A 147 -20.49 -28.34 5.95
CA TRP A 147 -20.16 -26.95 5.67
C TRP A 147 -20.17 -26.60 4.17
N ALA A 148 -20.32 -27.59 3.29
CA ALA A 148 -20.30 -27.39 1.84
C ALA A 148 -21.31 -26.37 1.31
N PRO A 149 -22.57 -26.33 1.78
CA PRO A 149 -23.56 -25.34 1.32
C PRO A 149 -23.13 -23.88 1.52
N TRP A 150 -22.24 -23.63 2.49
CA TRP A 150 -21.84 -22.28 2.88
C TRP A 150 -20.56 -21.80 2.17
N TRP A 151 -19.56 -22.67 2.01
CA TRP A 151 -18.24 -22.26 1.53
C TRP A 151 -17.76 -22.98 0.24
N TYR A 152 -18.44 -24.04 -0.23
CA TYR A 152 -17.88 -24.90 -1.28
C TYR A 152 -18.36 -24.54 -2.69
N SER A 153 -19.26 -23.57 -2.85
CA SER A 153 -19.81 -23.17 -4.17
C SER A 153 -18.72 -22.88 -5.22
N ARG A 154 -17.64 -22.19 -4.84
CA ARG A 154 -16.48 -21.94 -5.72
C ARG A 154 -15.61 -23.18 -5.93
N THR A 155 -15.40 -23.97 -4.87
CA THR A 155 -14.63 -25.23 -4.95
C THR A 155 -15.32 -26.24 -5.86
N HIS A 156 -16.65 -26.26 -5.88
CA HIS A 156 -17.44 -27.09 -6.82
C HIS A 156 -17.29 -26.65 -8.27
N GLN A 157 -16.85 -25.42 -8.54
CA GLN A 157 -16.60 -24.95 -9.90
C GLN A 157 -15.14 -25.20 -10.34
N SER A 158 -14.25 -25.56 -9.41
CA SER A 158 -12.83 -25.74 -9.71
C SER A 158 -12.52 -27.14 -10.22
N THR A 159 -11.48 -27.22 -11.04
CA THR A 159 -10.91 -28.47 -11.56
C THR A 159 -9.46 -28.71 -11.14
N GLY A 160 -8.94 -27.89 -10.23
CA GLY A 160 -7.58 -27.95 -9.73
C GLY A 160 -7.29 -26.80 -8.76
N PHE A 161 -6.06 -26.73 -8.26
CA PHE A 161 -5.59 -25.51 -7.60
C PHE A 161 -5.50 -24.43 -8.68
N ALA A 162 -6.00 -23.23 -8.41
CA ALA A 162 -6.04 -22.19 -9.42
C ALA A 162 -4.61 -21.83 -9.88
N SER A 163 -4.21 -22.31 -11.06
CA SER A 163 -3.03 -21.82 -11.77
C SER A 163 -3.24 -21.88 -13.27
N GLU A 164 -4.15 -21.06 -13.80
CA GLU A 164 -4.15 -20.64 -15.22
C GLU A 164 -5.15 -19.50 -15.46
N ALA A 165 -4.72 -18.29 -15.13
CA ALA A 165 -5.09 -17.06 -15.84
C ALA A 165 -3.81 -16.25 -16.08
N LYS A 166 -2.80 -16.89 -16.68
CA LYS A 166 -1.78 -16.16 -17.44
C LYS A 166 -2.38 -15.89 -18.82
N GLY A 167 -3.26 -14.88 -18.94
CA GLY A 167 -3.75 -14.49 -20.27
C GLY A 167 -5.02 -13.65 -20.32
N GLU A 168 -5.95 -13.78 -19.38
CA GLU A 168 -7.22 -13.04 -19.41
C GLU A 168 -7.51 -12.43 -18.05
N GLU A 169 -8.05 -11.21 -18.09
CA GLU A 169 -8.34 -10.33 -16.95
C GLU A 169 -8.87 -11.11 -15.74
N GLU A 170 -8.05 -11.24 -14.69
CA GLU A 170 -8.56 -11.57 -13.37
C GLU A 170 -9.68 -10.56 -13.06
N PRO A 171 -10.90 -11.00 -12.69
CA PRO A 171 -11.87 -10.07 -12.16
C PRO A 171 -11.23 -9.42 -10.95
N ALA A 172 -11.12 -8.08 -10.99
CA ALA A 172 -10.52 -7.29 -9.92
C ALA A 172 -10.96 -7.83 -8.56
N PRO A 173 -10.04 -8.09 -7.62
CA PRO A 173 -10.44 -8.59 -6.31
C PRO A 173 -11.47 -7.59 -5.77
N ARG A 174 -12.65 -8.11 -5.41
CA ARG A 174 -13.77 -7.27 -4.91
C ARG A 174 -13.20 -6.31 -3.88
N ALA A 175 -13.47 -5.01 -4.07
CA ALA A 175 -13.06 -3.96 -3.14
C ALA A 175 -13.30 -4.46 -1.71
N ARG A 176 -12.22 -4.65 -0.95
CA ARG A 176 -12.29 -5.21 0.39
C ARG A 176 -13.05 -4.20 1.25
N ALA A 177 -14.22 -4.58 1.75
CA ALA A 177 -14.92 -3.75 2.72
C ALA A 177 -13.99 -3.55 3.94
N PRO A 178 -13.90 -2.32 4.48
CA PRO A 178 -13.11 -2.05 5.68
C PRO A 178 -13.51 -3.02 6.80
N LEU A 179 -12.53 -3.50 7.57
CA LEU A 179 -12.86 -4.34 8.72
C LEU A 179 -13.63 -3.52 9.76
N PRO A 180 -14.71 -4.05 10.33
CA PRO A 180 -15.33 -3.51 11.53
C PRO A 180 -14.29 -3.35 12.66
N GLU A 181 -14.48 -2.36 13.54
CA GLU A 181 -13.50 -2.03 14.59
C GLU A 181 -13.33 -3.16 15.61
N ASP A 182 -14.42 -3.81 15.98
CA ASP A 182 -14.49 -5.01 16.82
C ASP A 182 -13.75 -6.21 16.22
N ALA A 183 -13.69 -6.31 14.89
CA ALA A 183 -12.93 -7.35 14.21
C ALA A 183 -11.41 -7.11 14.23
N ARG A 184 -10.92 -5.92 14.60
CA ARG A 184 -9.48 -5.60 14.60
C ARG A 184 -8.75 -6.16 15.80
N GLU A 185 -9.29 -6.00 17.00
CA GLU A 185 -8.70 -6.56 18.22
C GLU A 185 -8.57 -8.08 18.08
N LEU A 186 -9.66 -8.72 17.64
CA LEU A 186 -9.69 -10.13 17.33
C LEU A 186 -8.63 -10.52 16.29
N LEU A 187 -8.46 -9.71 15.24
CA LEU A 187 -7.49 -9.97 14.18
C LEU A 187 -6.03 -9.89 14.68
N GLU A 188 -5.71 -8.94 15.56
CA GLU A 188 -4.39 -8.85 16.19
C GLU A 188 -4.07 -10.07 17.05
N GLU A 189 -5.04 -10.53 17.85
CA GLU A 189 -4.92 -11.76 18.64
C GLU A 189 -4.70 -12.99 17.74
N CYS A 190 -5.47 -13.11 16.67
CA CYS A 190 -5.32 -14.18 15.68
C CYS A 190 -3.94 -14.16 15.03
N TRP A 191 -3.41 -12.98 14.68
CA TRP A 191 -2.08 -12.86 14.08
C TRP A 191 -0.95 -13.26 15.01
N ALA A 192 -1.03 -12.95 16.31
CA ALA A 192 -0.01 -13.36 17.27
C ALA A 192 0.18 -14.88 17.27
N MET A 193 -0.92 -15.63 17.21
CA MET A 193 -0.92 -17.09 17.13
C MET A 193 -0.51 -17.60 15.74
N TYR A 194 -1.04 -16.98 14.68
CA TYR A 194 -0.67 -17.29 13.30
C TYR A 194 0.85 -17.15 13.09
N ASP A 195 1.49 -16.09 13.56
CA ASP A 195 2.92 -15.85 13.37
C ASP A 195 3.79 -16.99 13.97
N ILE A 196 3.34 -17.61 15.07
CA ILE A 196 4.02 -18.75 15.71
C ILE A 196 3.96 -19.99 14.82
N LEU A 197 2.79 -20.26 14.24
CA LEU A 197 2.54 -21.39 13.33
C LEU A 197 3.22 -21.16 11.98
N TYR A 198 3.07 -19.95 11.44
CA TYR A 198 3.65 -19.47 10.20
C TYR A 198 5.16 -19.70 10.17
N LYS A 199 5.89 -19.34 11.25
CA LYS A 199 7.34 -19.54 11.36
C LYS A 199 7.78 -21.01 11.31
N ARG A 200 6.86 -21.95 11.52
CA ARG A 200 7.10 -23.41 11.56
C ARG A 200 6.49 -24.14 10.38
N ALA A 201 5.82 -23.41 9.48
CA ALA A 201 5.26 -23.96 8.26
C ALA A 201 6.34 -24.52 7.34
N LEU A 202 6.02 -25.62 6.67
CA LEU A 202 6.81 -26.16 5.58
C LEU A 202 6.98 -25.06 4.53
N ARG A 203 8.16 -25.03 3.93
CA ARG A 203 8.46 -24.16 2.79
C ARG A 203 8.69 -25.04 1.58
N PRO A 204 7.93 -24.89 0.48
CA PRO A 204 8.36 -25.46 -0.78
C PRO A 204 9.74 -24.89 -1.15
N ALA A 205 10.55 -25.66 -1.90
CA ALA A 205 11.90 -25.21 -2.29
C ALA A 205 11.89 -23.90 -3.11
N SER A 206 10.74 -23.56 -3.67
CA SER A 206 10.38 -22.36 -4.42
C SER A 206 9.70 -21.26 -3.57
N ALA A 207 9.34 -21.51 -2.31
CA ALA A 207 8.71 -20.50 -1.47
C ALA A 207 9.70 -19.42 -1.06
N VAL A 208 9.38 -18.22 -1.50
CA VAL A 208 10.00 -16.98 -1.09
C VAL A 208 9.66 -16.69 0.37
N VAL A 209 10.69 -16.49 1.18
CA VAL A 209 10.59 -16.19 2.61
C VAL A 209 9.91 -14.83 2.82
N PHE A 210 8.67 -14.81 3.30
CA PHE A 210 8.24 -13.73 4.18
C PHE A 210 8.64 -14.14 5.59
N SER A 211 9.63 -13.48 6.19
CA SER A 211 9.88 -13.59 7.63
C SER A 211 9.38 -12.30 8.27
N PRO A 212 8.30 -12.31 9.07
CA PRO A 212 8.08 -11.20 9.98
C PRO A 212 9.29 -11.14 10.92
N PRO A 213 9.85 -9.96 11.22
CA PRO A 213 11.11 -9.83 11.94
C PRO A 213 11.07 -10.64 13.24
N SER A 214 12.03 -11.56 13.37
CA SER A 214 12.27 -12.37 14.55
C SER A 214 12.56 -11.44 15.74
N ARG A 215 11.56 -11.20 16.60
CA ARG A 215 11.86 -10.73 17.95
C ARG A 215 12.53 -11.88 18.69
N LEU A 216 13.85 -11.77 18.85
CA LEU A 216 14.62 -12.51 19.84
C LEU A 216 13.98 -12.25 21.21
N PHE A 217 13.35 -13.26 21.80
CA PHE A 217 13.18 -13.28 23.25
C PHE A 217 14.56 -13.61 23.84
N LEU A 218 15.21 -12.60 24.42
CA LEU A 218 16.26 -12.81 25.42
C LEU A 218 15.61 -13.37 26.69
N PRO A 219 16.29 -14.26 27.45
CA PRO A 219 15.74 -14.79 28.69
C PRO A 219 15.63 -13.66 29.72
N LEU A 220 14.45 -13.51 30.32
CA LEU A 220 14.25 -12.63 31.48
C LEU A 220 15.09 -13.17 32.65
N PRO A 221 15.94 -12.35 33.32
CA PRO A 221 16.33 -12.64 34.68
C PRO A 221 15.14 -12.32 35.59
N ALA A 222 14.85 -13.20 36.54
CA ALA A 222 13.88 -12.96 37.59
C ALA A 222 14.26 -11.70 38.39
N LEU A 223 13.47 -10.64 38.26
CA LEU A 223 13.58 -9.46 39.11
C LEU A 223 12.66 -9.65 40.32
N GLN A 224 13.31 -9.86 41.46
CA GLN A 224 12.70 -9.80 42.78
C GLN A 224 12.11 -8.40 43.03
N SER A 225 10.96 -8.39 43.69
CA SER A 225 10.22 -7.25 44.19
C SER A 225 11.08 -6.26 45.00
N GLY A 226 10.92 -4.96 44.75
CA GLY A 226 11.40 -3.92 45.67
C GLY A 226 11.33 -2.50 45.10
N HIS A 227 10.33 -1.74 45.56
CA HIS A 227 10.29 -0.26 45.73
C HIS A 227 10.79 0.66 44.59
N LEU A 228 9.86 1.41 43.98
CA LEU A 228 9.77 2.89 44.03
C LEU A 228 8.74 3.39 43.00
N ALA A 229 7.51 3.59 43.48
CA ALA A 229 6.50 4.37 42.78
C ALA A 229 6.43 5.76 43.42
N SER A 230 6.90 6.79 42.71
CA SER A 230 6.36 8.17 42.76
C SER A 230 7.20 9.09 41.88
N SER A 231 6.65 9.53 40.74
CA SER A 231 6.84 10.87 40.12
C SER A 231 6.56 10.94 38.61
N ALA A 232 6.36 9.82 37.89
CA ALA A 232 6.20 9.86 36.43
C ALA A 232 4.78 10.17 35.91
N SER A 233 3.77 10.34 36.79
CA SER A 233 2.36 10.40 36.39
C SER A 233 1.83 11.82 36.09
N ALA A 234 2.63 12.87 36.32
CA ALA A 234 2.15 14.26 36.18
C ALA A 234 2.51 14.95 34.85
N VAL A 235 3.30 14.32 33.96
CA VAL A 235 3.76 14.94 32.69
C VAL A 235 3.08 14.37 31.45
N LEU A 236 2.32 13.27 31.57
CA LEU A 236 1.66 12.59 30.45
C LEU A 236 0.20 13.01 30.23
N ALA A 237 -0.36 13.87 31.09
CA ALA A 237 -1.77 14.28 31.04
C ALA A 237 -2.04 15.59 30.26
N SER A 238 -1.04 16.18 29.58
CA SER A 238 -1.18 17.42 28.81
C SER A 238 -1.10 17.26 27.29
N GLN A 239 -1.09 16.02 26.77
CA GLN A 239 -1.20 15.81 25.32
C GLN A 239 -2.68 15.64 24.95
N SER A 240 -3.26 16.75 24.48
CA SER A 240 -4.61 16.86 23.94
C SER A 240 -4.93 15.78 22.88
N PRO A 241 -6.20 15.35 22.78
CA PRO A 241 -6.65 14.37 21.79
C PRO A 241 -6.72 15.00 20.39
N ALA A 242 -6.47 14.18 19.36
CA ALA A 242 -6.69 14.44 17.93
C ALA A 242 -6.11 15.76 17.38
N SER A 243 -5.07 15.68 16.54
CA SER A 243 -4.48 16.86 15.90
C SER A 243 -5.53 17.71 15.18
N GLU A 244 -5.78 18.91 15.68
CA GLU A 244 -6.45 19.98 14.95
C GLU A 244 -5.82 20.10 13.55
N HIS A 245 -6.66 20.24 12.52
CA HIS A 245 -6.25 20.38 11.13
C HIS A 245 -5.21 21.48 10.97
N VAL A 246 -3.93 21.12 10.80
CA VAL A 246 -2.89 22.06 10.37
C VAL A 246 -3.07 22.27 8.86
N PRO A 247 -3.49 23.45 8.40
CA PRO A 247 -3.67 23.71 6.98
C PRO A 247 -2.34 23.61 6.22
N SER A 248 -2.38 22.98 5.06
CA SER A 248 -1.21 22.54 4.27
C SER A 248 -1.65 22.23 2.84
N THR A 249 -0.78 22.40 1.84
CA THR A 249 -1.08 21.97 0.46
C THR A 249 -1.22 20.46 0.27
N HIS A 250 -0.81 19.69 1.27
CA HIS A 250 -1.07 18.26 1.37
C HIS A 250 -2.20 17.92 2.35
N ALA A 251 -2.92 18.91 2.88
CA ALA A 251 -4.12 18.70 3.69
C ALA A 251 -5.17 17.94 2.87
N TYR A 252 -5.78 16.97 3.53
CA TYR A 252 -6.75 16.06 2.94
C TYR A 252 -7.79 15.70 3.97
N THR A 253 -8.98 15.31 3.49
CA THR A 253 -10.02 14.75 4.34
C THR A 253 -9.69 13.29 4.63
N PRO A 254 -9.57 12.87 5.91
CA PRO A 254 -9.36 11.46 6.24
C PRO A 254 -10.47 10.59 5.63
N ASP A 255 -10.07 9.51 4.94
CA ASP A 255 -11.01 8.55 4.35
C ASP A 255 -10.84 7.19 5.05
N ALA A 256 -11.92 6.68 5.64
CA ALA A 256 -11.91 5.43 6.40
C ALA A 256 -11.50 4.22 5.54
N ARG A 257 -11.75 4.26 4.22
CA ARG A 257 -11.35 3.20 3.28
C ARG A 257 -9.84 3.01 3.25
N ASN A 258 -9.07 4.06 3.50
CA ASN A 258 -7.61 4.02 3.45
C ASN A 258 -6.99 3.14 4.55
N ARG A 259 -7.73 2.78 5.61
CA ARG A 259 -7.22 1.93 6.69
C ARG A 259 -6.87 0.52 6.22
N ASP A 260 -7.61 0.02 5.23
CA ASP A 260 -7.60 -1.38 4.82
C ASP A 260 -7.09 -1.61 3.39
N VAL A 261 -6.47 -0.59 2.78
CA VAL A 261 -5.91 -0.70 1.42
C VAL A 261 -4.76 -1.69 1.34
N LEU A 262 -4.60 -2.28 0.16
CA LEU A 262 -3.46 -3.09 -0.23
C LEU A 262 -2.35 -2.20 -0.77
N VAL A 263 -1.17 -2.33 -0.19
CA VAL A 263 0.09 -1.72 -0.63
C VAL A 263 0.80 -2.71 -1.56
N GLY A 264 1.14 -2.26 -2.77
CA GLY A 264 1.95 -3.04 -3.69
C GLY A 264 3.42 -2.97 -3.28
N ILE A 265 4.07 -4.11 -3.05
CA ILE A 265 5.49 -4.19 -2.68
C ILE A 265 6.18 -5.18 -3.61
N ARG A 266 7.14 -4.68 -4.39
CA ARG A 266 8.12 -5.52 -5.08
C ARG A 266 9.37 -5.57 -4.22
N ASP A 267 9.60 -6.73 -3.62
CA ASP A 267 10.74 -6.96 -2.75
C ASP A 267 12.04 -7.07 -3.58
N GLY A 268 13.09 -6.40 -3.10
CA GLY A 268 14.38 -6.30 -3.77
C GLY A 268 15.27 -7.55 -3.64
N GLU A 269 15.05 -8.39 -2.64
CA GLU A 269 15.80 -9.63 -2.45
C GLU A 269 15.23 -10.75 -3.31
N THR A 270 13.91 -10.80 -3.38
CA THR A 270 13.17 -11.93 -3.96
C THR A 270 12.65 -11.63 -5.36
N GLY A 271 12.60 -10.35 -5.74
CA GLY A 271 12.03 -9.87 -6.99
C GLY A 271 10.51 -10.01 -7.10
N THR A 272 9.85 -10.53 -6.06
CA THR A 272 8.42 -10.85 -6.07
C THR A 272 7.59 -9.60 -5.78
N PHE A 273 6.53 -9.41 -6.57
CA PHE A 273 5.52 -8.39 -6.30
C PHE A 273 4.36 -9.00 -5.51
N SER A 274 4.04 -8.39 -4.38
CA SER A 274 2.96 -8.81 -3.48
C SER A 274 2.05 -7.63 -3.15
N LEU A 275 0.79 -7.93 -2.86
CA LEU A 275 -0.19 -6.97 -2.36
C LEU A 275 -0.37 -7.22 -0.87
N VAL A 276 0.09 -6.29 -0.05
CA VAL A 276 0.14 -6.44 1.41
C VAL A 276 -0.84 -5.47 2.05
N TRP A 277 -1.63 -5.96 3.00
CA TRP A 277 -2.54 -5.10 3.76
C TRP A 277 -1.78 -4.01 4.52
N ARG A 278 -2.26 -2.76 4.45
CA ARG A 278 -1.52 -1.56 4.89
C ARG A 278 -0.88 -1.67 6.29
N PRO A 279 -1.57 -2.10 7.37
CA PRO A 279 -0.94 -2.24 8.69
C PRO A 279 0.18 -3.29 8.75
N ARG A 280 0.28 -4.18 7.77
CA ARG A 280 1.32 -5.21 7.63
C ARG A 280 2.35 -4.86 6.56
N ALA A 281 2.18 -3.75 5.84
CA ALA A 281 3.15 -3.27 4.87
C ALA A 281 4.42 -2.80 5.59
N LEU A 282 5.43 -3.66 5.63
CA LEU A 282 6.69 -3.42 6.32
C LEU A 282 7.84 -3.44 5.33
N VAL A 283 8.86 -2.64 5.63
CA VAL A 283 10.18 -2.72 4.99
C VAL A 283 11.24 -2.86 6.06
N SER A 284 12.39 -3.44 5.71
CA SER A 284 13.51 -3.56 6.64
C SER A 284 14.04 -2.18 7.06
N VAL A 285 14.43 -2.03 8.32
CA VAL A 285 15.16 -0.84 8.81
C VAL A 285 16.53 -0.68 8.13
N PHE A 286 17.02 -1.73 7.47
CA PHE A 286 18.24 -1.69 6.66
C PHE A 286 17.98 -1.29 5.19
N GLN A 287 16.76 -0.87 4.83
CA GLN A 287 16.50 -0.29 3.52
C GLN A 287 17.27 1.02 3.32
N SER A 288 17.83 1.20 2.14
CA SER A 288 18.67 2.35 1.79
C SER A 288 17.96 3.70 2.03
N ALA A 289 16.67 3.79 1.70
CA ALA A 289 15.89 5.01 1.89
C ALA A 289 15.61 5.29 3.38
N PHE A 290 15.44 4.26 4.21
CA PHE A 290 15.23 4.44 5.65
C PHE A 290 16.50 4.94 6.32
N ILE A 291 17.66 4.34 5.99
CA ILE A 291 18.94 4.73 6.62
C ILE A 291 19.41 6.10 6.14
N LEU A 292 19.31 6.38 4.83
CA LEU A 292 20.03 7.51 4.20
C LEU A 292 19.20 8.37 3.25
N GLY A 293 17.91 8.06 3.05
CA GLY A 293 17.11 8.71 2.00
C GLY A 293 17.53 8.33 0.57
N ASP A 294 18.32 7.26 0.40
CA ASP A 294 18.82 6.76 -0.89
C ASP A 294 17.71 6.06 -1.71
N GLY A 295 17.00 6.88 -2.49
CA GLY A 295 15.99 6.47 -3.46
C GLY A 295 15.22 7.65 -4.08
N VAL A 296 14.33 7.32 -5.02
CA VAL A 296 13.47 8.26 -5.76
C VAL A 296 12.00 7.89 -5.63
N TRP A 297 11.11 8.85 -5.80
CA TRP A 297 9.67 8.61 -5.72
C TRP A 297 8.87 9.50 -6.66
N GLU A 298 7.62 9.13 -6.90
CA GLU A 298 6.65 9.88 -7.68
C GLU A 298 5.30 9.98 -6.97
N GLY A 299 4.65 11.12 -7.13
CA GLY A 299 3.27 11.35 -6.74
C GLY A 299 2.41 11.39 -7.99
N LEU A 300 1.44 10.48 -8.08
CA LEU A 300 0.59 10.26 -9.24
C LEU A 300 -0.87 10.52 -8.87
N ARG A 301 -1.63 11.06 -9.81
CA ARG A 301 -3.08 11.27 -9.65
C ARG A 301 -3.83 10.31 -10.55
N VAL A 302 -4.81 9.61 -9.97
CA VAL A 302 -5.76 8.79 -10.71
C VAL A 302 -7.02 9.62 -10.90
N HIS A 303 -7.50 9.68 -12.14
CA HIS A 303 -8.71 10.38 -12.53
C HIS A 303 -9.50 9.49 -13.50
N ARG A 304 -10.74 9.16 -13.17
CA ARG A 304 -11.64 8.28 -13.96
C ARG A 304 -10.96 7.04 -14.58
N GLY A 305 -10.20 6.31 -13.76
CA GLY A 305 -9.57 5.03 -14.08
C GLY A 305 -8.18 5.13 -14.72
N ARG A 306 -7.67 6.34 -15.00
CA ARG A 306 -6.37 6.57 -15.65
C ARG A 306 -5.41 7.31 -14.73
N ILE A 307 -4.14 6.90 -14.74
CA ILE A 307 -3.06 7.68 -14.12
C ILE A 307 -2.71 8.85 -15.05
N LEU A 308 -2.91 10.08 -14.58
CA LEU A 308 -2.66 11.27 -15.38
C LEU A 308 -1.16 11.44 -15.64
N SER A 309 -0.78 11.72 -16.90
CA SER A 309 0.61 11.92 -17.33
C SER A 309 1.59 10.81 -16.88
N ALA A 310 1.14 9.55 -16.80
CA ALA A 310 1.94 8.43 -16.29
C ALA A 310 3.33 8.33 -16.94
N GLY A 311 3.43 8.45 -18.27
CA GLY A 311 4.71 8.43 -18.99
C GLY A 311 5.70 9.48 -18.50
N LYS A 312 5.26 10.75 -18.33
CA LYS A 312 6.12 11.83 -17.86
C LYS A 312 6.61 11.60 -16.43
N HIS A 313 5.75 11.05 -15.57
CA HIS A 313 6.12 10.72 -14.20
C HIS A 313 7.18 9.62 -14.17
N LEU A 314 6.99 8.58 -14.98
CA LEU A 314 7.95 7.49 -15.07
C LEU A 314 9.26 7.96 -15.68
N ASP A 315 9.24 8.75 -16.77
CA ASP A 315 10.46 9.34 -17.34
C ASP A 315 11.29 10.09 -16.29
N ARG A 316 10.64 10.92 -15.45
CA ARG A 316 11.32 11.65 -14.36
C ARG A 316 11.83 10.73 -13.24
N LEU A 317 11.10 9.67 -12.91
CA LEU A 317 11.55 8.65 -11.95
C LEU A 317 12.84 7.98 -12.45
N PHE A 318 12.88 7.58 -13.73
CA PHE A 318 14.05 6.95 -14.36
C PHE A 318 15.22 7.92 -14.51
N GLU A 319 14.97 9.18 -14.81
CA GLU A 319 16.01 10.23 -14.81
C GLU A 319 16.66 10.37 -13.42
N GLY A 320 15.85 10.44 -12.36
CA GLY A 320 16.35 10.47 -10.99
C GLY A 320 17.10 9.19 -10.60
N ALA A 321 16.61 8.02 -11.03
CA ALA A 321 17.29 6.74 -10.79
C ALA A 321 18.65 6.67 -11.50
N ALA A 322 18.74 7.15 -12.75
CA ALA A 322 19.97 7.25 -13.51
C ALA A 322 20.98 8.18 -12.83
N ALA A 323 20.53 9.34 -12.34
CA ALA A 323 21.38 10.27 -11.60
C ALA A 323 21.96 9.69 -10.30
N LEU A 324 21.22 8.80 -9.65
CA LEU A 324 21.69 8.04 -8.48
C LEU A 324 22.52 6.80 -8.84
N GLY A 325 22.78 6.53 -10.11
CA GLY A 325 23.42 5.30 -10.57
C GLY A 325 22.66 4.05 -10.10
N MET A 326 21.33 4.11 -10.08
CA MET A 326 20.45 3.05 -9.59
C MET A 326 19.66 2.45 -10.75
N ASP A 327 19.95 1.20 -11.09
CA ASP A 327 19.16 0.43 -12.06
C ASP A 327 17.96 -0.21 -11.37
N LEU A 328 16.75 0.28 -11.67
CA LEU A 328 15.49 -0.19 -11.09
C LEU A 328 15.16 -1.65 -11.42
N ARG A 329 15.85 -2.27 -12.39
CA ARG A 329 15.58 -3.62 -12.90
C ARG A 329 14.12 -3.82 -13.30
N GLN A 330 13.49 -2.77 -13.78
CA GLN A 330 12.11 -2.74 -14.24
C GLN A 330 12.01 -1.80 -15.42
N SER A 331 11.22 -2.18 -16.44
CA SER A 331 10.85 -1.25 -17.52
C SER A 331 9.76 -0.28 -17.04
N PRO A 332 9.62 0.91 -17.66
CA PRO A 332 8.49 1.80 -17.41
C PRO A 332 7.13 1.13 -17.57
N ARG A 333 7.00 0.22 -18.55
CA ARG A 333 5.79 -0.59 -18.77
C ARG A 333 5.52 -1.54 -17.61
N SER A 334 6.55 -2.25 -17.14
CA SER A 334 6.42 -3.13 -15.98
C SER A 334 5.97 -2.36 -14.74
N LEU A 335 6.59 -1.21 -14.44
CA LEU A 335 6.19 -0.36 -13.33
C LEU A 335 4.74 0.13 -13.47
N LEU A 336 4.32 0.52 -14.68
CA LEU A 336 2.93 0.93 -14.93
C LEU A 336 1.95 -0.23 -14.70
N ARG A 337 2.30 -1.46 -15.08
CA ARG A 337 1.51 -2.66 -14.76
C ARG A 337 1.39 -2.86 -13.25
N LEU A 338 2.47 -2.71 -12.48
CA LEU A 338 2.42 -2.83 -11.01
C LEU A 338 1.55 -1.75 -10.36
N LEU A 339 1.58 -0.51 -10.88
CA LEU A 339 0.71 0.58 -10.45
C LEU A 339 -0.76 0.22 -10.66
N TYR A 340 -1.14 -0.19 -11.86
CA TYR A 340 -2.53 -0.57 -12.14
C TYR A 340 -2.95 -1.82 -11.37
N ARG A 341 -2.10 -2.84 -11.23
CA ARG A 341 -2.39 -3.99 -10.35
C ARG A 341 -2.70 -3.57 -8.92
N THR A 342 -1.99 -2.57 -8.38
CA THR A 342 -2.26 -2.04 -7.04
C THR A 342 -3.59 -1.29 -6.98
N LEU A 343 -3.90 -0.49 -8.00
CA LEU A 343 -5.17 0.24 -8.08
C LEU A 343 -6.37 -0.69 -8.23
N ASP A 344 -6.29 -1.64 -9.16
CA ASP A 344 -7.33 -2.62 -9.45
C ASP A 344 -7.57 -3.51 -8.23
N ALA A 345 -6.50 -3.87 -7.51
CA ALA A 345 -6.63 -4.64 -6.27
C ALA A 345 -7.41 -3.93 -5.16
N ASN A 346 -7.45 -2.60 -5.20
CA ASN A 346 -8.17 -1.76 -4.27
C ASN A 346 -9.50 -1.23 -4.82
N GLY A 347 -9.88 -1.57 -6.07
CA GLY A 347 -11.06 -1.01 -6.74
C GLY A 347 -10.99 0.51 -6.93
N MET A 348 -9.77 1.06 -7.07
CA MET A 348 -9.52 2.50 -7.10
C MET A 348 -9.58 3.05 -8.53
N THR A 349 -10.58 3.88 -8.80
CA THR A 349 -10.79 4.50 -10.13
C THR A 349 -10.72 6.02 -10.10
N ASP A 350 -11.09 6.70 -9.02
CA ASP A 350 -11.09 8.16 -8.98
C ASP A 350 -10.83 8.71 -7.57
N GLY A 351 -10.43 9.98 -7.49
CA GLY A 351 -10.12 10.66 -6.24
C GLY A 351 -8.96 10.01 -5.49
N VAL A 352 -7.99 9.44 -6.22
CA VAL A 352 -6.89 8.65 -5.66
C VAL A 352 -5.55 9.29 -5.96
N HIS A 353 -4.72 9.35 -4.93
CA HIS A 353 -3.32 9.74 -5.03
C HIS A 353 -2.44 8.51 -4.78
N VAL A 354 -1.51 8.24 -5.69
CA VAL A 354 -0.57 7.13 -5.58
C VAL A 354 0.82 7.69 -5.30
N ARG A 355 1.49 7.10 -4.31
CA ARG A 355 2.91 7.30 -4.05
C ARG A 355 3.68 6.07 -4.53
N LEU A 356 4.47 6.25 -5.58
CA LEU A 356 5.41 5.25 -6.09
C LEU A 356 6.79 5.56 -5.50
N MET A 357 7.42 4.61 -4.83
CA MET A 357 8.71 4.78 -4.17
C MET A 357 9.66 3.68 -4.64
N ALA A 358 10.89 4.05 -4.98
CA ALA A 358 11.93 3.13 -5.40
C ALA A 358 13.21 3.42 -4.60
N THR A 359 13.69 2.40 -3.88
CA THR A 359 14.89 2.49 -3.04
C THR A 359 16.01 1.65 -3.65
N ARG A 360 17.29 1.97 -3.38
CA ARG A 360 18.43 1.19 -3.87
C ARG A 360 18.40 -0.27 -3.40
N GLY A 361 17.82 -0.53 -2.24
CA GLY A 361 17.59 -1.87 -1.71
C GLY A 361 18.09 -2.05 -0.28
N LEU A 362 18.18 -3.30 0.15
CA LEU A 362 18.67 -3.67 1.47
C LEU A 362 20.18 -3.45 1.58
N LYS A 363 20.62 -2.94 2.72
CA LYS A 363 22.04 -2.79 3.05
C LYS A 363 22.49 -3.81 4.08
N ALA A 364 23.71 -4.32 3.93
CA ALA A 364 24.34 -5.20 4.92
C ALA A 364 24.68 -4.47 6.23
N THR A 365 24.89 -3.15 6.15
CA THR A 365 25.25 -2.28 7.28
C THR A 365 24.83 -0.84 6.95
N PRO A 366 24.51 0.02 7.95
CA PRO A 366 24.12 1.41 7.71
C PRO A 366 25.29 2.26 7.22
N TYR A 367 25.63 2.11 5.94
CA TYR A 367 26.75 2.78 5.29
C TYR A 367 26.37 3.33 3.91
N GLN A 368 26.95 4.48 3.56
CA GLN A 368 26.57 5.26 2.39
C GLN A 368 27.02 4.67 1.06
N SER A 369 28.07 3.84 1.04
CA SER A 369 28.56 3.26 -0.21
C SER A 369 27.50 2.37 -0.86
N PRO A 370 27.26 2.50 -2.19
CA PRO A 370 26.43 1.55 -2.92
C PRO A 370 26.90 0.11 -2.77
N ALA A 371 28.20 -0.14 -2.55
CA ALA A 371 28.78 -1.47 -2.33
C ALA A 371 28.26 -2.18 -1.07
N ALA A 372 27.69 -1.44 -0.10
CA ALA A 372 27.03 -2.04 1.06
C ALA A 372 25.61 -2.54 0.75
N THR A 373 25.10 -2.30 -0.45
CA THR A 373 23.78 -2.76 -0.89
C THR A 373 23.88 -4.21 -1.36
N ILE A 374 23.11 -5.09 -0.74
CA ILE A 374 23.11 -6.53 -1.00
C ILE A 374 21.86 -6.99 -1.76
N GLY A 375 20.79 -6.19 -1.72
CA GLY A 375 19.55 -6.43 -2.47
C GLY A 375 19.47 -5.66 -3.79
N ALA A 376 18.53 -6.06 -4.64
CA ALA A 376 18.10 -5.21 -5.76
C ALA A 376 17.16 -4.09 -5.25
N PRO A 377 16.79 -3.13 -6.11
CA PRO A 377 15.85 -2.09 -5.72
C PRO A 377 14.49 -2.61 -5.24
N CYS A 378 14.01 -2.01 -4.15
CA CYS A 378 12.68 -2.26 -3.60
C CYS A 378 11.72 -1.20 -4.15
N ILE A 379 10.55 -1.64 -4.63
CA ILE A 379 9.51 -0.75 -5.15
C ILE A 379 8.27 -0.87 -4.26
N VAL A 380 7.77 0.27 -3.79
CA VAL A 380 6.58 0.36 -2.94
C VAL A 380 5.56 1.29 -3.58
N ILE A 381 4.31 0.83 -3.67
CA ILE A 381 3.19 1.53 -4.29
C ILE A 381 2.08 1.66 -3.24
N VAL A 382 1.87 2.89 -2.78
CA VAL A 382 0.81 3.22 -1.82
C VAL A 382 -0.25 4.04 -2.54
N ALA A 383 -1.46 3.50 -2.67
CA ALA A 383 -2.60 4.21 -3.23
C ALA A 383 -3.59 4.56 -2.12
N GLU A 384 -4.06 5.80 -2.07
CA GLU A 384 -5.01 6.29 -1.07
C GLU A 384 -6.11 7.12 -1.73
N HIS A 385 -7.36 6.94 -1.28
CA HIS A 385 -8.45 7.87 -1.52
C HIS A 385 -8.10 9.18 -0.84
N LYS A 386 -7.82 10.20 -1.64
CA LYS A 386 -7.29 11.46 -1.12
C LYS A 386 -7.88 12.58 -1.97
N VAL A 387 -8.85 13.28 -1.39
CA VAL A 387 -9.39 14.52 -1.94
C VAL A 387 -8.64 15.67 -1.27
N ALA A 388 -8.15 16.63 -2.06
CA ALA A 388 -7.49 17.80 -1.50
C ALA A 388 -8.51 18.62 -0.68
N GLY A 389 -8.14 19.06 0.53
CA GLY A 389 -9.06 19.73 1.45
C GLY A 389 -9.82 20.90 0.80
N ASN A 390 -9.12 21.73 0.03
CA ASN A 390 -9.71 22.90 -0.65
C ASN A 390 -10.71 22.52 -1.76
N LEU A 391 -10.62 21.32 -2.33
CA LEU A 391 -11.58 20.79 -3.30
C LEU A 391 -12.77 20.11 -2.60
N ALA A 392 -12.52 19.44 -1.47
CA ALA A 392 -13.57 18.84 -0.66
C ALA A 392 -14.51 19.91 -0.07
N GLU A 393 -13.95 21.00 0.47
CA GLU A 393 -14.72 22.15 0.96
C GLU A 393 -15.55 22.81 -0.17
N ALA A 394 -14.98 22.91 -1.37
CA ALA A 394 -15.68 23.46 -2.54
C ALA A 394 -16.80 22.52 -3.04
N GLU A 395 -16.58 21.20 -3.06
CA GLU A 395 -17.59 20.21 -3.46
C GLU A 395 -18.74 20.09 -2.44
N GLU A 396 -18.43 20.20 -1.15
CA GLU A 396 -19.42 20.15 -0.06
C GLU A 396 -20.26 21.43 -0.02
N GLU A 397 -19.64 22.61 -0.22
CA GLU A 397 -20.37 23.87 -0.47
C GLU A 397 -21.21 23.82 -1.74
N GLU A 398 -20.70 23.25 -2.85
CA GLU A 398 -21.43 23.13 -4.11
C GLU A 398 -22.63 22.18 -3.96
N ARG A 399 -22.49 21.09 -3.19
CA ARG A 399 -23.57 20.17 -2.87
C ARG A 399 -24.64 20.83 -2.00
N GLY A 400 -24.25 21.67 -1.04
CA GLY A 400 -25.19 22.50 -0.27
C GLY A 400 -25.83 23.64 -1.08
N ARG A 401 -25.13 24.22 -2.06
CA ARG A 401 -25.67 25.24 -2.98
C ARG A 401 -26.60 24.67 -4.06
N ARG A 402 -26.46 23.40 -4.44
CA ARG A 402 -27.44 22.74 -5.33
C ARG A 402 -28.82 22.60 -4.68
N GLU A 403 -28.90 22.74 -3.36
CA GLU A 403 -30.16 22.81 -2.60
C GLU A 403 -30.64 24.26 -2.35
N ALA A 404 -29.83 25.26 -2.70
CA ALA A 404 -30.15 26.69 -2.52
C ALA A 404 -29.71 27.50 -3.76
N GLU A 405 -30.64 27.72 -4.68
CA GLU A 405 -30.40 28.47 -5.92
C GLU A 405 -29.98 29.94 -5.71
N SER A 406 -29.20 30.40 -6.69
CA SER A 406 -28.87 31.79 -7.06
C SER A 406 -27.57 32.41 -6.53
N ALA A 407 -26.56 32.37 -7.42
CA ALA A 407 -25.52 33.37 -7.65
C ALA A 407 -24.65 33.84 -6.46
N SER A 408 -23.60 33.06 -6.15
CA SER A 408 -22.35 33.63 -5.60
C SER A 408 -21.16 32.74 -5.95
N ALA A 409 -20.15 33.32 -6.60
CA ALA A 409 -18.96 32.61 -7.03
C ALA A 409 -18.16 32.06 -5.84
N SER A 410 -18.01 30.73 -5.79
CA SER A 410 -17.28 29.96 -4.76
C SER A 410 -15.93 30.59 -4.39
N LYS A 411 -15.73 30.93 -3.11
CA LYS A 411 -14.45 31.41 -2.56
C LYS A 411 -13.65 30.20 -2.07
N ILE A 412 -12.88 29.59 -2.95
CA ILE A 412 -11.79 28.70 -2.53
C ILE A 412 -10.85 29.52 -1.63
N ARG A 413 -10.63 29.09 -0.38
CA ARG A 413 -9.65 29.71 0.50
C ARG A 413 -8.26 29.59 -0.14
N GLY A 414 -7.66 30.74 -0.47
CA GLY A 414 -6.28 30.77 -0.95
C GLY A 414 -5.29 30.51 0.18
N LEU A 415 -4.14 29.96 -0.17
CA LEU A 415 -3.06 29.63 0.77
C LEU A 415 -2.38 30.89 1.30
N CYS A 416 -2.00 30.85 2.57
CA CYS A 416 -1.10 31.81 3.19
C CYS A 416 0.33 31.22 3.16
N LEU A 417 1.27 31.90 2.52
CA LEU A 417 2.66 31.46 2.45
C LEU A 417 3.54 32.25 3.41
N ALA A 418 4.60 31.61 3.92
CA ALA A 418 5.69 32.28 4.63
C ALA A 418 7.02 32.04 3.92
N THR A 419 7.79 33.10 3.71
CA THR A 419 9.13 33.00 3.15
C THR A 419 10.05 32.28 4.12
N SER A 420 10.68 31.20 3.63
CA SER A 420 11.61 30.40 4.43
C SER A 420 13.01 30.99 4.40
N HIS A 421 13.70 30.90 5.54
CA HIS A 421 15.16 31.11 5.62
C HIS A 421 15.94 29.95 4.97
N VAL A 422 15.33 28.76 4.86
CA VAL A 422 15.94 27.59 4.21
C VAL A 422 15.96 27.80 2.71
N ARG A 423 17.17 27.82 2.12
CA ARG A 423 17.37 28.03 0.69
C ARG A 423 17.33 26.72 -0.09
N ARG A 424 16.99 26.81 -1.38
CA ARG A 424 17.16 25.71 -2.32
C ARG A 424 18.64 25.61 -2.73
N GLY A 425 19.20 24.41 -2.61
CA GLY A 425 20.59 24.15 -2.95
C GLY A 425 20.81 24.13 -4.46
N ARG A 426 22.07 24.32 -4.87
CA ARG A 426 22.51 24.16 -6.26
C ARG A 426 22.59 22.67 -6.65
N PRO A 427 22.55 22.34 -7.96
CA PRO A 427 22.62 20.97 -8.43
C PRO A 427 23.86 20.17 -8.01
N ASP A 428 24.99 20.84 -7.77
CA ASP A 428 26.25 20.25 -7.31
C ASP A 428 26.24 19.84 -5.82
N ALA A 429 25.29 20.34 -5.02
CA ALA A 429 25.11 19.90 -3.63
C ALA A 429 24.08 18.78 -3.53
N GLN A 430 22.89 19.04 -4.05
CA GLN A 430 21.83 18.06 -4.25
C GLN A 430 20.93 18.63 -5.34
N ASP A 431 20.87 17.95 -6.48
CA ASP A 431 19.99 18.39 -7.56
C ASP A 431 18.53 18.32 -7.15
N GLN A 432 17.89 19.48 -7.25
CA GLN A 432 16.51 19.69 -6.87
C GLN A 432 15.54 19.20 -7.95
N SER A 433 16.05 18.88 -9.16
CA SER A 433 15.32 18.21 -10.23
C SER A 433 14.94 16.76 -9.88
N TRP A 434 15.68 16.12 -8.97
CA TRP A 434 15.39 14.75 -8.55
C TRP A 434 14.25 14.74 -7.54
N ASN A 435 13.22 13.94 -7.79
CA ASN A 435 12.21 13.68 -6.76
C ASN A 435 12.69 12.62 -5.77
N SER A 436 13.71 12.97 -4.98
CA SER A 436 14.36 12.08 -4.02
C SER A 436 13.58 11.94 -2.70
N HIS A 437 13.83 10.85 -1.96
CA HIS A 437 13.40 10.67 -0.57
C HIS A 437 14.07 11.63 0.42
N SER A 438 15.25 12.17 0.08
CA SER A 438 15.99 13.14 0.90
C SER A 438 15.36 14.54 0.83
N LYS A 439 14.31 14.76 1.62
CA LYS A 439 13.48 15.98 1.65
C LYS A 439 13.71 16.86 2.90
N LEU A 440 14.78 16.66 3.66
CA LEU A 440 14.98 17.35 4.93
C LEU A 440 14.96 18.88 4.81
N ASN A 441 15.49 19.43 3.71
CA ASN A 441 15.43 20.86 3.40
C ASN A 441 13.97 21.37 3.23
N CYS A 442 13.13 20.63 2.50
CA CYS A 442 11.71 20.93 2.35
C CYS A 442 10.97 20.83 3.68
N ILE A 443 11.27 19.80 4.48
CA ILE A 443 10.65 19.59 5.80
C ILE A 443 11.02 20.73 6.75
N ALA A 444 12.30 21.13 6.80
CA ALA A 444 12.75 22.25 7.63
C ALA A 444 12.07 23.57 7.23
N ALA A 445 11.89 23.82 5.94
CA ALA A 445 11.14 24.98 5.45
C ALA A 445 9.66 24.92 5.88
N CYS A 446 9.02 23.76 5.73
CA CYS A 446 7.62 23.54 6.14
C CYS A 446 7.42 23.78 7.64
N VAL A 447 8.31 23.24 8.49
CA VAL A 447 8.28 23.47 9.95
C VAL A 447 8.37 24.97 10.27
N GLY A 448 9.26 25.69 9.58
CA GLY A 448 9.40 27.14 9.74
C GLY A 448 8.12 27.90 9.38
N ALA A 449 7.49 27.56 8.25
CA ALA A 449 6.24 28.18 7.81
C ALA A 449 5.06 27.88 8.75
N GLN A 450 4.92 26.64 9.20
CA GLN A 450 3.87 26.25 10.16
C GLN A 450 4.01 26.99 11.48
N ARG A 451 5.24 27.16 11.99
CA ARG A 451 5.51 27.97 13.19
C ARG A 451 5.19 29.45 13.01
N ALA A 452 5.22 29.93 11.76
CA ALA A 452 4.81 31.29 11.41
C ALA A 452 3.29 31.41 11.12
N GLY A 453 2.52 30.33 11.30
CA GLY A 453 1.07 30.32 11.05
C GLY A 453 0.70 30.29 9.56
N ALA A 454 1.63 29.93 8.68
CA ALA A 454 1.40 29.81 7.24
C ALA A 454 1.15 28.35 6.82
N ASP A 455 0.45 28.18 5.69
CA ASP A 455 0.05 26.89 5.15
C ASP A 455 1.22 26.19 4.40
N GLU A 456 2.09 26.97 3.75
CA GLU A 456 3.25 26.46 3.03
C GLU A 456 4.41 27.48 3.02
N ALA A 457 5.64 26.97 2.88
CA ALA A 457 6.84 27.79 2.81
C ALA A 457 7.15 28.22 1.37
N LEU A 458 7.36 29.52 1.14
CA LEU A 458 7.95 30.05 -0.09
C LEU A 458 9.48 30.02 0.05
N MET A 459 10.15 29.22 -0.77
CA MET A 459 11.60 29.01 -0.71
C MET A 459 12.32 29.83 -1.79
N LEU A 460 13.48 30.37 -1.42
CA LEU A 460 14.33 31.17 -2.31
C LEU A 460 15.57 30.40 -2.77
N ASP A 461 16.15 30.84 -3.87
CA ASP A 461 17.45 30.41 -4.36
C ASP A 461 18.60 31.05 -3.55
N PRO A 462 19.86 30.64 -3.78
CA PRO A 462 21.02 31.21 -3.09
C PRO A 462 21.26 32.70 -3.36
N GLN A 463 20.69 33.25 -4.44
CA GLN A 463 20.78 34.67 -4.81
C GLN A 463 19.65 35.51 -4.19
N GLY A 464 18.66 34.87 -3.56
CA GLY A 464 17.53 35.54 -2.92
C GLY A 464 16.32 35.74 -3.83
N PHE A 465 16.30 35.16 -5.03
CA PHE A 465 15.11 35.13 -5.88
C PHE A 465 14.20 33.96 -5.53
N VAL A 466 12.92 34.09 -5.90
CA VAL A 466 11.93 33.03 -5.65
C VAL A 466 12.29 31.77 -6.44
N ALA A 467 12.26 30.61 -5.78
CA ALA A 467 12.60 29.32 -6.41
C ALA A 467 11.40 28.37 -6.53
N THR A 468 10.75 28.04 -5.41
CA THR A 468 9.65 27.06 -5.33
C THR A 468 9.00 27.14 -3.95
N CYS A 469 7.94 26.37 -3.70
CA CYS A 469 7.49 26.07 -2.34
C CYS A 469 8.06 24.74 -1.83
N ASN A 470 7.86 24.41 -0.55
CA ASN A 470 8.43 23.17 0.02
C ASN A 470 7.88 21.88 -0.61
N SER A 471 6.68 21.89 -1.17
CA SER A 471 6.05 20.73 -1.83
C SER A 471 5.43 21.03 -3.20
N THR A 472 5.29 22.29 -3.57
CA THR A 472 4.65 22.73 -4.82
C THR A 472 5.53 23.71 -5.60
N ASN A 473 5.26 23.91 -6.90
CA ASN A 473 5.89 24.98 -7.68
C ASN A 473 5.08 26.27 -7.57
N PHE A 474 5.75 27.44 -7.61
CA PHE A 474 5.12 28.75 -7.42
C PHE A 474 4.95 29.52 -8.74
N PHE A 475 3.84 30.25 -8.85
CA PHE A 475 3.50 31.16 -9.93
C PHE A 475 2.93 32.46 -9.38
N LEU A 476 3.15 33.56 -10.09
CA LEU A 476 2.46 34.82 -9.86
C LEU A 476 1.86 35.36 -11.16
N VAL A 477 0.88 36.25 -11.02
CA VAL A 477 0.24 36.98 -12.11
C VAL A 477 0.48 38.47 -11.90
N ARG A 478 0.98 39.15 -12.93
CA ARG A 478 1.11 40.61 -12.97
C ARG A 478 0.66 41.13 -14.32
N GLY A 479 -0.35 42.00 -14.31
CA GLY A 479 -0.98 42.41 -15.55
C GLY A 479 -1.63 41.21 -16.24
N GLU A 480 -1.30 41.02 -17.50
CA GLU A 480 -1.76 39.89 -18.33
C GLU A 480 -0.71 38.78 -18.42
N GLU A 481 0.36 38.86 -17.62
CA GLU A 481 1.47 37.91 -17.66
C GLU A 481 1.48 36.97 -16.45
N VAL A 482 1.82 35.71 -16.71
CA VAL A 482 2.06 34.68 -15.70
C VAL A 482 3.57 34.47 -15.56
N TRP A 483 4.13 34.61 -14.36
CA TRP A 483 5.55 34.41 -14.12
C TRP A 483 5.78 33.20 -13.21
N THR A 484 6.84 32.44 -13.47
CA THR A 484 7.30 31.33 -12.62
C THR A 484 8.82 31.29 -12.60
N PRO A 485 9.46 30.83 -11.51
CA PRO A 485 10.91 30.76 -11.44
C PRO A 485 11.51 29.88 -12.53
N THR A 486 12.77 30.11 -12.90
CA THR A 486 13.53 29.22 -13.78
C THR A 486 13.74 27.85 -13.14
N THR A 487 14.06 26.83 -13.93
CA THR A 487 14.18 25.43 -13.47
C THR A 487 15.45 25.12 -12.65
N LYS A 488 16.26 26.14 -12.33
CA LYS A 488 17.60 26.00 -11.71
C LYS A 488 17.57 25.43 -10.27
N TYR A 489 16.53 25.74 -9.49
CA TYR A 489 16.50 25.52 -8.04
C TYR A 489 15.23 24.80 -7.54
N GLN A 490 14.55 24.08 -8.43
CA GLN A 490 13.25 23.49 -8.17
C GLN A 490 13.08 22.12 -8.84
N LEU A 491 12.09 21.36 -8.36
CA LEU A 491 11.65 20.16 -9.06
C LEU A 491 10.97 20.55 -10.37
N HIS A 492 11.27 19.82 -11.44
CA HIS A 492 10.63 20.02 -12.75
C HIS A 492 9.21 19.43 -12.72
N GLY A 493 8.28 20.17 -12.12
CA GLY A 493 6.90 19.73 -11.91
C GLY A 493 6.15 19.44 -13.21
N ILE A 494 5.48 18.28 -13.28
CA ILE A 494 4.65 17.91 -14.44
C ILE A 494 3.39 18.78 -14.52
N THR A 495 2.79 19.12 -13.38
CA THR A 495 1.70 20.09 -13.30
C THR A 495 2.17 21.48 -13.75
N ARG A 496 3.34 21.95 -13.27
CA ARG A 496 3.97 23.20 -13.73
C ARG A 496 4.13 23.23 -15.25
N ALA A 497 4.76 22.21 -15.84
CA ALA A 497 4.95 22.11 -17.29
C ALA A 497 3.62 22.09 -18.05
N THR A 498 2.59 21.46 -17.49
CA THR A 498 1.25 21.46 -18.05
C THR A 498 0.63 22.86 -18.01
N VAL A 499 0.74 23.59 -16.91
CA VAL A 499 0.24 24.96 -16.79
C VAL A 499 0.93 25.91 -17.77
N ILE A 500 2.26 25.85 -17.89
CA ILE A 500 3.01 26.65 -18.87
C ILE A 500 2.52 26.39 -20.30
N ARG A 501 2.27 25.12 -20.63
CA ARG A 501 1.71 24.74 -21.92
C ARG A 501 0.28 25.28 -22.12
N LEU A 502 -0.57 25.17 -21.11
CA LEU A 502 -1.95 25.70 -21.16
C LEU A 502 -1.95 27.22 -21.32
N CYS A 503 -1.04 27.96 -20.67
CA CYS A 503 -0.87 29.40 -20.91
C CYS A 503 -0.57 29.67 -22.38
N ARG A 504 0.37 28.94 -22.98
CA ARG A 504 0.72 29.10 -24.41
C ARG A 504 -0.47 28.78 -25.32
N GLU A 505 -1.18 27.70 -25.06
CA GLU A 505 -2.36 27.28 -25.84
C GLU A 505 -3.52 28.30 -25.72
N ALA A 506 -3.63 28.98 -24.57
CA ALA A 506 -4.62 30.04 -24.32
C ALA A 506 -4.16 31.44 -24.75
N GLY A 507 -2.94 31.60 -25.27
CA GLY A 507 -2.40 32.90 -25.67
C GLY A 507 -1.98 33.81 -24.49
N VAL A 508 -1.82 33.25 -23.28
CA VAL A 508 -1.38 33.97 -22.08
C VAL A 508 0.16 33.97 -22.01
N PRO A 509 0.83 35.13 -21.99
CA PRO A 509 2.29 35.22 -21.82
C PRO A 509 2.73 34.57 -20.52
N CYS A 510 3.54 33.51 -20.61
CA CYS A 510 4.10 32.81 -19.46
C CYS A 510 5.62 32.91 -19.47
N LEU A 511 6.20 33.63 -18.49
CA LEU A 511 7.63 33.92 -18.41
C LEU A 511 8.30 33.08 -17.33
N GLU A 512 9.27 32.27 -17.73
CA GLU A 512 10.19 31.58 -16.82
C GLU A 512 11.39 32.51 -16.52
N LYS A 513 11.39 33.19 -15.36
CA LYS A 513 12.41 34.21 -15.03
C LYS A 513 12.68 34.31 -13.53
N ASP A 514 13.78 34.99 -13.20
CA ASP A 514 14.13 35.31 -11.82
C ASP A 514 13.35 36.58 -11.38
N PHE A 515 12.77 36.53 -10.17
CA PHE A 515 12.04 37.65 -9.57
C PHE A 515 12.14 37.65 -8.04
N SER A 516 12.06 38.85 -7.47
CA SER A 516 12.23 39.12 -6.04
C SER A 516 10.91 39.05 -5.26
N LEU A 517 11.00 38.99 -3.93
CA LEU A 517 9.82 39.10 -3.05
C LEU A 517 9.05 40.41 -3.23
N THR A 518 9.71 41.51 -3.59
CA THR A 518 9.03 42.78 -3.91
C THR A 518 8.02 42.60 -5.05
N GLN A 519 8.36 41.78 -6.05
CA GLN A 519 7.47 41.47 -7.17
C GLN A 519 6.37 40.48 -6.78
N VAL A 520 6.62 39.60 -5.79
CA VAL A 520 5.59 38.73 -5.21
C VAL A 520 4.55 39.55 -4.43
N TYR A 521 4.99 40.46 -3.56
CA TYR A 521 4.08 41.26 -2.73
C TYR A 521 3.23 42.26 -3.53
N SER A 522 3.67 42.60 -4.75
CA SER A 522 2.97 43.49 -5.67
C SER A 522 2.32 42.75 -6.85
N ALA A 523 2.17 41.42 -6.74
CA ALA A 523 1.44 40.63 -7.71
C ALA A 523 -0.08 40.82 -7.57
N ASP A 524 -0.79 40.74 -8.69
CA ASP A 524 -2.25 40.81 -8.71
C ASP A 524 -2.83 39.49 -8.14
N GLU A 525 -2.26 38.37 -8.57
CA GLU A 525 -2.62 37.03 -8.11
C GLU A 525 -1.36 36.17 -7.93
N ALA A 526 -1.47 35.10 -7.16
CA ALA A 526 -0.47 34.04 -7.15
C ALA A 526 -1.13 32.69 -6.93
N PHE A 527 -0.44 31.63 -7.31
CA PHE A 527 -0.90 30.27 -7.11
C PHE A 527 0.26 29.29 -7.06
N VAL A 528 -0.03 28.10 -6.53
CA VAL A 528 0.92 26.98 -6.51
C VAL A 528 0.39 25.82 -7.34
N THR A 529 1.31 24.96 -7.78
CA THR A 529 0.98 23.78 -8.57
C THR A 529 1.58 22.50 -8.00
N GLY A 530 0.80 21.42 -8.00
CA GLY A 530 1.22 20.09 -7.58
C GLY A 530 0.31 18.99 -8.14
N THR A 531 0.78 17.74 -8.17
CA THR A 531 -0.03 16.61 -8.71
C THR A 531 -1.29 16.36 -7.89
N PHE A 532 -1.23 16.57 -6.57
CA PHE A 532 -2.31 16.29 -5.64
C PHE A 532 -3.46 17.32 -5.76
N ALA A 533 -3.19 18.59 -5.45
CA ALA A 533 -4.21 19.65 -5.45
C ALA A 533 -4.39 20.37 -6.81
N GLY A 534 -3.60 20.03 -7.83
CA GLY A 534 -3.64 20.69 -9.13
C GLY A 534 -3.09 22.11 -9.04
N LEU A 535 -3.97 23.11 -9.18
CA LEU A 535 -3.65 24.54 -9.13
C LEU A 535 -4.42 25.17 -7.97
N THR A 536 -3.68 25.68 -6.98
CA THR A 536 -4.25 26.22 -5.73
C THR A 536 -3.90 27.70 -5.58
N PRO A 537 -4.89 28.60 -5.43
CA PRO A 537 -4.64 30.04 -5.26
C PRO A 537 -3.84 30.34 -3.98
N VAL A 538 -3.08 31.42 -4.00
CA VAL A 538 -2.39 32.00 -2.84
C VAL A 538 -3.09 33.31 -2.49
N ALA A 539 -3.51 33.46 -1.24
CA ALA A 539 -4.19 34.65 -0.73
C ALA A 539 -3.20 35.68 -0.15
N ALA A 540 -2.15 35.21 0.54
CA ALA A 540 -1.20 36.08 1.22
C ALA A 540 0.21 35.48 1.25
N VAL A 541 1.22 36.36 1.32
CA VAL A 541 2.63 35.97 1.52
C VAL A 541 3.22 36.85 2.63
N ASP A 542 3.82 36.25 3.65
CA ASP A 542 4.45 36.95 4.78
C ASP A 542 3.50 37.95 5.47
N GLY A 543 2.24 37.57 5.65
CA GLY A 543 1.18 38.39 6.23
C GLY A 543 0.64 39.50 5.32
N ARG A 544 1.13 39.60 4.08
CA ARG A 544 0.66 40.60 3.09
C ARG A 544 -0.35 39.95 2.16
N VAL A 545 -1.59 40.44 2.19
CA VAL A 545 -2.66 40.01 1.29
C VAL A 545 -2.35 40.50 -0.12
N LEU A 546 -2.48 39.61 -1.11
CA LEU A 546 -2.33 40.00 -2.52
C LEU A 546 -3.52 40.86 -2.94
N GLN A 547 -3.26 41.88 -3.77
CA GLN A 547 -4.26 42.91 -4.09
C GLN A 547 -5.48 42.36 -4.82
N GLY A 548 -5.34 41.21 -5.49
CA GLY A 548 -6.37 40.64 -6.32
C GLY A 548 -6.41 41.28 -7.70
N VAL A 549 -7.37 40.83 -8.50
CA VAL A 549 -7.53 41.31 -9.88
C VAL A 549 -8.21 42.68 -9.89
N PRO A 550 -7.68 43.69 -10.61
CA PRO A 550 -8.35 44.97 -10.77
C PRO A 550 -9.77 44.81 -11.36
N PRO A 551 -10.73 45.68 -10.98
CA PRO A 551 -12.08 45.65 -11.54
C PRO A 551 -12.07 45.69 -13.07
N GLY A 552 -12.85 44.80 -13.70
CA GLY A 552 -12.98 44.71 -15.16
C GLY A 552 -11.98 43.77 -15.86
N ARG A 553 -11.01 43.18 -15.16
CA ARG A 553 -10.10 42.17 -15.73
C ARG A 553 -10.46 40.75 -15.26
N PRO A 554 -10.40 39.73 -16.13
CA PRO A 554 -10.58 38.34 -15.70
C PRO A 554 -9.42 37.83 -14.84
N SER A 555 -9.70 36.86 -13.95
CA SER A 555 -8.68 36.16 -13.15
C SER A 555 -8.01 35.08 -14.00
N LEU A 556 -6.71 35.24 -14.23
CA LEU A 556 -5.92 34.25 -14.96
C LEU A 556 -5.76 32.97 -14.12
N THR A 557 -5.70 33.08 -12.79
CA THR A 557 -5.65 31.91 -11.90
C THR A 557 -6.89 31.02 -12.09
N ARG A 558 -8.10 31.60 -12.06
CA ARG A 558 -9.35 30.85 -12.23
C ARG A 558 -9.48 30.26 -13.63
N GLU A 559 -9.07 31.01 -14.65
CA GLU A 559 -9.07 30.52 -16.02
C GLU A 559 -8.15 29.30 -16.17
N LEU A 560 -6.93 29.36 -15.63
CA LEU A 560 -5.99 28.25 -15.65
C LEU A 560 -6.48 27.05 -14.83
N GLN A 561 -7.19 27.25 -13.71
CA GLN A 561 -7.85 26.15 -13.00
C GLN A 561 -8.86 25.43 -13.89
N ARG A 562 -9.73 26.19 -14.57
CA ARG A 562 -10.73 25.64 -15.50
C ARG A 562 -10.05 24.85 -16.63
N LEU A 563 -9.03 25.42 -17.27
CA LEU A 563 -8.27 24.77 -18.33
C LEU A 563 -7.56 23.50 -17.85
N TYR A 564 -7.02 23.51 -16.63
CA TYR A 564 -6.37 22.34 -16.05
C TYR A 564 -7.35 21.20 -15.77
N VAL A 565 -8.55 21.49 -15.24
CA VAL A 565 -9.60 20.48 -15.05
C VAL A 565 -10.03 19.88 -16.40
N GLN A 566 -10.22 20.72 -17.42
CA GLN A 566 -10.53 20.25 -18.78
C GLN A 566 -9.43 19.37 -19.35
N TYR A 567 -8.17 19.72 -19.10
CA TYR A 567 -7.03 18.88 -19.47
C TYR A 567 -7.07 17.52 -18.75
N CYS A 568 -7.33 17.49 -17.43
CA CYS A 568 -7.45 16.24 -16.67
C CYS A 568 -8.57 15.34 -17.23
N ASP A 569 -9.73 15.92 -17.52
CA ASP A 569 -10.87 15.19 -18.11
C ASP A 569 -10.54 14.66 -19.51
N ALA A 570 -9.92 15.47 -20.36
CA ALA A 570 -9.50 15.06 -21.70
C ALA A 570 -8.44 13.96 -21.65
N GLN A 571 -7.51 14.01 -20.69
CA GLN A 571 -6.53 12.95 -20.49
C GLN A 571 -7.19 11.65 -20.03
N ALA A 572 -8.10 11.72 -19.06
CA ALA A 572 -8.79 10.53 -18.55
C ALA A 572 -9.67 9.86 -19.62
N ALA A 573 -10.29 10.64 -20.51
CA ALA A 573 -11.08 10.14 -21.63
C ALA A 573 -10.29 9.25 -22.62
N LEU A 574 -8.94 9.30 -22.59
CA LEU A 574 -8.09 8.42 -23.41
C LEU A 574 -8.09 6.95 -22.92
N GLY A 575 -8.67 6.64 -21.76
CA GLY A 575 -8.72 5.28 -21.19
C GLY A 575 -7.36 4.81 -20.65
N ARG A 576 -7.14 3.51 -20.43
CA ARG A 576 -5.79 2.96 -20.14
C ARG A 576 -5.19 2.48 -21.46
N LYS A 577 -4.02 3.00 -21.88
CA LYS A 577 -3.36 2.54 -23.11
C LYS A 577 -1.99 1.97 -22.81
N HIS A 578 -1.63 0.90 -23.50
CA HIS A 578 -0.31 0.28 -23.33
C HIS A 578 0.84 1.19 -23.80
N GLU A 579 0.53 2.12 -24.70
CA GLU A 579 1.43 3.13 -25.26
C GLU A 579 1.66 4.35 -24.35
N ASP A 580 1.06 4.38 -23.15
CA ASP A 580 1.15 5.52 -22.22
C ASP A 580 2.58 5.76 -21.66
N VAL A 581 3.53 4.88 -22.01
CA VAL A 581 4.95 4.93 -21.61
C VAL A 581 5.84 4.57 -22.80
N LYS A 582 6.92 5.34 -22.98
CA LYS A 582 7.99 5.01 -23.93
C LYS A 582 8.87 3.88 -23.35
N GLY A 583 9.30 2.96 -24.21
CA GLY A 583 10.17 1.85 -23.81
C GLY A 583 11.58 2.33 -23.51
N TRP A 584 12.06 2.05 -22.29
CA TRP A 584 13.48 2.14 -21.93
C TRP A 584 14.06 0.72 -21.93
N GLY A 585 14.92 0.40 -22.92
CA GLY A 585 16.01 -0.58 -22.91
C GLY A 585 15.81 -2.02 -22.38
N TYR A 586 14.63 -2.39 -21.90
CA TYR A 586 14.31 -3.70 -21.37
C TYR A 586 13.19 -4.27 -22.23
N ASP A 587 13.51 -5.28 -23.03
CA ASP A 587 12.50 -6.10 -23.70
C ASP A 587 11.62 -6.77 -22.63
N ASP A 588 10.30 -6.69 -22.80
CA ASP A 588 9.26 -7.05 -21.81
C ASP A 588 9.34 -8.50 -21.33
#